data_AF-A0A0Q4EZ59-F1
#
_entry.id   AF-A0A0Q4EZ59-F1
#
_cell.length_a   1.000
_cell.length_b   1.000
_cell.length_c   1.000
_cell.angle_alpha   90.00
_cell.angle_beta   90.00
_cell.angle_gamma   90.00
#
_symmetry.space_group_name_H-M   'P 1'
#
loop_
_entity.id
_entity.type
_entity.pdbx_description
1 polymer ?
#
loop_
_entity_poly.entity_id
_entity_poly.type
_entity_poly.pdbx_seq_one_letter_code
_entity_poly.pdbx_strand_id
1 'polypeptide(L)'
;MGNITGAADIKVTIDGNISVFSATEFLGYLSSSRINGLGKESIYISYGHEVPSGDDQEFDLTESGATYRDAKGDDWSMPTSGKLKLTVVRSEFGDSFQHAATLVDLTFGGQTPVVVLNGKYTIKYSALEK
;
A
#
# COMPACT_ATOMS: atom_id res chain seq x y z
N MET A 1 -0.09 2.97 -22.84
CA MET A 1 -0.25 2.59 -21.42
C MET A 1 -0.78 3.81 -20.69
N GLY A 2 -1.77 3.65 -19.81
CA GLY A 2 -2.26 4.77 -18.98
C GLY A 2 -1.17 5.32 -18.06
N ASN A 3 -1.41 6.48 -17.46
CA ASN A 3 -0.47 7.13 -16.55
C ASN A 3 -0.80 6.78 -15.09
N ILE A 4 0.19 6.38 -14.30
CA ILE A 4 0.05 6.19 -12.85
C ILE A 4 0.84 7.26 -12.11
N THR A 5 0.16 7.92 -11.18
CA THR A 5 0.77 8.88 -10.25
C THR A 5 0.35 8.55 -8.83
N GLY A 6 1.11 9.01 -7.84
CA GLY A 6 0.73 8.81 -6.45
C GLY A 6 1.52 9.70 -5.51
N ALA A 7 1.16 9.61 -4.24
CA ALA A 7 1.89 10.19 -3.13
C ALA A 7 1.84 9.23 -1.95
N ALA A 8 2.86 9.21 -1.10
CA ALA A 8 2.84 8.46 0.14
C ALA A 8 3.53 9.26 1.26
N ASP A 9 2.93 9.21 2.43
CA ASP A 9 3.51 9.66 3.70
C ASP A 9 3.37 8.50 4.67
N ILE A 10 4.39 7.63 4.68
CA ILE A 10 4.41 6.38 5.45
C ILE A 10 5.63 6.38 6.36
N LYS A 11 5.38 6.15 7.64
CA LYS A 11 6.40 5.90 8.65
C LYS A 11 6.64 4.40 8.75
N VAL A 12 7.91 4.04 8.80
CA VAL A 12 8.38 2.68 9.04
C VAL A 12 9.08 2.65 10.39
N THR A 13 8.65 1.77 11.27
CA THR A 13 9.34 1.49 12.54
C THR A 13 9.93 0.08 12.47
N ILE A 14 11.24 -0.07 12.60
CA ILE A 14 11.92 -1.38 12.69
C ILE A 14 12.64 -1.46 14.03
N ASP A 15 12.17 -2.34 14.92
CA ASP A 15 12.67 -2.48 16.29
C ASP A 15 12.78 -1.14 17.05
N GLY A 16 11.74 -0.31 16.90
CA GLY A 16 11.66 1.02 17.51
C GLY A 16 12.40 2.13 16.77
N ASN A 17 13.21 1.81 15.75
CA ASN A 17 13.86 2.82 14.92
C ASN A 17 12.89 3.33 13.85
N ILE A 18 12.61 4.63 13.89
CA ILE A 18 11.64 5.27 13.00
C ILE A 18 12.34 5.89 11.79
N SER A 19 11.79 5.64 10.61
CA SER A 19 12.17 6.29 9.35
C SER A 19 10.92 6.62 8.52
N VAL A 20 11.11 7.43 7.48
CA VAL A 20 10.05 7.75 6.51
C VAL A 20 10.32 6.97 5.23
N PHE A 21 9.32 6.20 4.79
CA PHE A 21 9.34 5.51 3.52
C PHE A 21 9.39 6.56 2.39
N SER A 22 10.43 6.48 1.57
CA SER A 22 10.68 7.48 0.53
C SER A 22 10.14 6.99 -0.82
N ALA A 23 8.83 7.16 -1.04
CA ALA A 23 8.16 6.69 -2.27
C ALA A 23 8.70 7.35 -3.54
N THR A 24 8.94 6.55 -4.57
CA THR A 24 9.49 6.99 -5.86
C THR A 24 8.61 6.59 -7.05
N GLU A 25 7.87 5.48 -6.93
CA GLU A 25 7.02 4.95 -8.00
C GLU A 25 5.80 4.25 -7.41
N PHE A 26 4.71 4.29 -8.17
CA PHE A 26 3.42 3.72 -7.78
C PHE A 26 2.90 2.81 -8.89
N LEU A 27 2.35 1.67 -8.50
CA LEU A 27 1.57 0.80 -9.36
C LEU A 27 0.25 0.50 -8.64
N GLY A 28 -0.84 0.44 -9.38
CA GLY A 28 -2.15 0.13 -8.81
C GLY A 28 -2.98 -0.71 -9.76
N TYR A 29 -3.81 -1.55 -9.16
CA TYR A 29 -4.91 -2.26 -9.78
C TYR A 29 -6.09 -2.19 -8.82
N LEU A 30 -7.33 -2.38 -9.28
CA LEU A 30 -8.49 -2.36 -8.37
C LEU A 30 -8.39 -3.38 -7.22
N SER A 31 -7.54 -4.40 -7.35
CA SER A 31 -7.31 -5.44 -6.35
C SER A 31 -6.02 -5.29 -5.55
N SER A 32 -5.16 -4.32 -5.87
CA SER A 32 -3.88 -4.16 -5.17
C SER A 32 -3.24 -2.79 -5.35
N SER A 33 -2.35 -2.44 -4.42
CA SER A 33 -1.45 -1.31 -4.55
C SER A 33 -0.01 -1.74 -4.32
N ARG A 34 0.91 -1.20 -5.12
CA ARG A 34 2.34 -1.30 -4.91
C ARG A 34 2.97 0.08 -4.90
N ILE A 35 3.81 0.32 -3.91
CA ILE A 35 4.57 1.55 -3.74
C ILE A 35 6.04 1.15 -3.69
N ASN A 36 6.83 1.58 -4.66
CA ASN A 36 8.28 1.40 -4.63
C ASN A 36 8.90 2.64 -3.97
N GLY A 37 9.89 2.41 -3.12
CA GLY A 37 10.65 3.43 -2.43
C GLY A 37 12.01 3.66 -3.07
N LEU A 38 12.94 4.26 -2.34
CA LEU A 38 14.31 4.44 -2.79
C LEU A 38 15.07 3.11 -2.71
N GLY A 39 15.85 2.80 -3.75
CA GLY A 39 16.67 1.58 -3.78
C GLY A 39 15.82 0.32 -3.92
N LYS A 40 15.83 -0.54 -2.89
CA LYS A 40 15.08 -1.81 -2.87
C LYS A 40 13.77 -1.74 -2.10
N GLU A 41 13.51 -0.63 -1.41
CA GLU A 41 12.37 -0.50 -0.51
C GLU A 41 11.05 -0.62 -1.30
N SER A 42 10.08 -1.38 -0.79
CA SER A 42 8.77 -1.46 -1.43
C SER A 42 7.68 -1.93 -0.47
N ILE A 43 6.45 -1.52 -0.74
CA ILE A 43 5.23 -1.96 -0.05
C ILE A 43 4.29 -2.53 -1.10
N TYR A 44 3.73 -3.70 -0.85
CA TYR A 44 2.65 -4.28 -1.63
C TYR A 44 1.49 -4.62 -0.73
N ILE A 45 0.28 -4.24 -1.13
CA ILE A 45 -0.96 -4.54 -0.42
C ILE A 45 -1.91 -5.21 -1.42
N SER A 46 -2.34 -6.43 -1.11
CA SER A 46 -3.41 -7.12 -1.81
C SER A 46 -4.73 -6.93 -1.07
N TYR A 47 -5.78 -6.59 -1.80
CA TYR A 47 -7.14 -6.50 -1.27
C TYR A 47 -7.91 -7.82 -1.43
N GLY A 48 -7.31 -8.80 -2.12
CA GLY A 48 -7.88 -10.14 -2.38
C GLY A 48 -8.94 -10.19 -3.48
N HIS A 49 -9.56 -9.06 -3.83
CA HIS A 49 -10.57 -8.92 -4.87
C HIS A 49 -10.53 -7.51 -5.46
N GLU A 50 -11.17 -7.31 -6.62
CA GLU A 50 -11.35 -5.96 -7.17
C GLU A 50 -12.31 -5.16 -6.30
N VAL A 51 -11.84 -4.02 -5.83
CA VAL A 51 -12.57 -3.17 -4.90
C VAL A 51 -13.53 -2.26 -5.68
N PRO A 52 -14.84 -2.25 -5.35
CA PRO A 52 -15.81 -1.37 -6.00
C PRO A 52 -15.56 0.09 -5.62
N SER A 53 -16.18 1.03 -6.35
CA SER A 53 -16.15 2.44 -5.94
C SER A 53 -16.85 2.63 -4.59
N GLY A 54 -16.30 3.47 -3.73
CA GLY A 54 -16.89 3.79 -2.43
C GLY A 54 -15.89 4.37 -1.44
N ASP A 55 -16.42 5.06 -0.44
CA ASP A 55 -15.71 5.44 0.79
C ASP A 55 -15.83 4.33 1.86
N ASP A 56 -14.97 4.41 2.88
CA ASP A 56 -15.01 3.57 4.09
C ASP A 56 -14.83 2.05 3.95
N GLN A 57 -14.08 1.57 2.95
CA GLN A 57 -13.70 0.16 2.90
C GLN A 57 -12.57 -0.13 3.88
N GLU A 58 -12.79 -1.05 4.82
CA GLU A 58 -11.80 -1.46 5.81
C GLU A 58 -11.40 -2.92 5.58
N PHE A 59 -10.09 -3.17 5.55
CA PHE A 59 -9.52 -4.50 5.41
C PHE A 59 -8.66 -4.81 6.63
N ASP A 60 -8.91 -5.95 7.25
CA ASP A 60 -7.95 -6.56 8.16
C ASP A 60 -6.79 -7.12 7.31
N LEU A 61 -5.57 -6.67 7.60
CA LEU A 61 -4.37 -7.09 6.89
C LEU A 61 -3.66 -8.26 7.58
N THR A 62 -4.17 -8.74 8.70
CA THR A 62 -3.65 -9.94 9.39
C THR A 62 -3.67 -11.13 8.45
N GLU A 63 -2.53 -11.81 8.31
CA GLU A 63 -2.32 -12.95 7.39
C GLU A 63 -2.65 -12.66 5.91
N SER A 64 -2.80 -11.38 5.56
CA SER A 64 -3.05 -10.98 4.18
C SER A 64 -1.81 -11.17 3.29
N GLY A 65 -2.01 -11.04 1.98
CA GLY A 65 -0.93 -11.02 1.00
C GLY A 65 -0.09 -9.73 0.99
N ALA A 66 -0.17 -8.89 2.03
CA ALA A 66 0.66 -7.70 2.13
C ALA A 66 2.13 -8.05 2.40
N THR A 67 3.03 -7.29 1.79
CA THR A 67 4.48 -7.44 1.97
C THR A 67 5.17 -6.09 2.08
N TYR A 68 6.29 -6.08 2.78
CA TYR A 68 7.21 -4.96 2.88
C TYR A 68 8.62 -5.44 2.60
N ARG A 69 9.38 -4.66 1.84
CA ARG A 69 10.82 -4.82 1.67
C ARG A 69 11.51 -3.55 2.14
N ASP A 70 12.52 -3.66 2.97
CA ASP A 70 13.24 -2.49 3.47
C ASP A 70 14.32 -1.99 2.50
N ALA A 71 14.98 -0.91 2.90
CA ALA A 71 16.09 -0.33 2.14
C ALA A 71 17.30 -1.26 1.99
N LYS A 72 17.49 -2.25 2.88
CA LYS A 72 18.57 -3.25 2.77
C LYS A 72 18.21 -4.38 1.80
N GLY A 73 16.91 -4.58 1.58
CA GLY A 73 16.35 -5.61 0.71
C GLY A 73 15.88 -6.85 1.48
N ASP A 74 15.74 -6.75 2.80
CA ASP A 74 15.13 -7.78 3.62
C ASP A 74 13.60 -7.78 3.36
N ASP A 75 12.98 -8.95 3.36
CA ASP A 75 11.57 -9.13 3.02
C ASP A 75 10.74 -9.52 4.25
N TRP A 76 9.60 -8.86 4.39
CA TRP A 76 8.57 -9.14 5.39
C TRP A 76 7.25 -9.41 4.69
N SER A 77 6.62 -10.52 5.05
CA SER A 77 5.34 -10.96 4.50
C SER A 77 4.44 -11.47 5.61
N MET A 78 3.15 -11.63 5.32
CA MET A 78 2.16 -12.16 6.26
C MET A 78 2.12 -11.33 7.55
N PRO A 79 1.50 -10.13 7.49
CA PRO A 79 1.39 -9.28 8.66
C PRO A 79 0.72 -10.01 9.83
N THR A 80 1.20 -9.75 11.04
CA THR A 80 0.65 -10.29 12.28
C THR A 80 -0.52 -9.46 12.81
N SER A 81 -0.63 -8.21 12.37
CA SER A 81 -1.78 -7.33 12.64
C SER A 81 -1.81 -6.14 11.68
N GLY A 82 -2.92 -5.40 11.70
CA GLY A 82 -3.04 -4.08 11.10
C GLY A 82 -4.25 -3.93 10.21
N LYS A 83 -4.57 -2.69 9.86
CA LYS A 83 -5.75 -2.36 9.05
C LYS A 83 -5.41 -1.44 7.89
N LEU A 84 -6.13 -1.63 6.79
CA LEU A 84 -6.18 -0.69 5.68
C LEU A 84 -7.57 -0.06 5.64
N LYS A 85 -7.63 1.27 5.62
CA LYS A 85 -8.82 2.01 5.22
C LYS A 85 -8.62 2.51 3.81
N LEU A 86 -9.53 2.19 2.89
CA LEU A 86 -9.41 2.45 1.47
C LEU A 86 -10.67 3.14 0.96
N THR A 87 -10.47 4.25 0.26
CA THR A 87 -11.47 4.88 -0.60
C THR A 87 -11.08 4.64 -2.04
N VAL A 88 -12.02 4.14 -2.84
CA VAL A 88 -11.85 3.93 -4.28
C VAL A 88 -12.79 4.85 -5.03
N VAL A 89 -12.24 5.70 -5.89
CA VAL A 89 -13.00 6.51 -6.84
C VAL A 89 -12.73 5.98 -8.23
N ARG A 90 -13.77 5.51 -8.92
CA ARG A 90 -13.68 5.11 -10.33
C ARG A 90 -14.93 5.53 -11.07
N SER A 91 -14.81 5.75 -12.38
CA SER A 91 -15.97 5.93 -13.24
C SER A 91 -16.71 4.61 -13.43
N GLU A 92 -18.01 4.68 -13.72
CA GLU A 92 -18.84 3.52 -14.07
C GLU A 92 -18.29 2.81 -15.32
N PHE A 93 -17.76 3.59 -16.26
CA PHE A 93 -17.15 3.11 -17.49
C PHE A 93 -15.65 3.46 -17.54
N GLY A 94 -14.86 2.60 -18.19
CA GLY A 94 -13.42 2.78 -18.35
C GLY A 94 -12.60 2.27 -17.16
N ASP A 95 -11.28 2.37 -17.30
CA ASP A 95 -10.32 1.71 -16.41
C ASP A 95 -9.69 2.67 -15.40
N SER A 96 -9.98 3.97 -15.47
CA SER A 96 -9.41 4.97 -14.56
C SER A 96 -9.93 4.79 -13.13
N PHE A 97 -9.03 4.86 -12.16
CA PHE A 97 -9.36 4.78 -10.74
C PHE A 97 -8.40 5.58 -9.88
N GLN A 98 -8.82 5.86 -8.66
CA GLN A 98 -8.01 6.44 -7.62
C GLN A 98 -8.22 5.70 -6.30
N HIS A 99 -7.12 5.30 -5.68
CA HIS A 99 -7.07 4.85 -4.30
C HIS A 99 -6.64 6.01 -3.40
N ALA A 100 -7.33 6.16 -2.28
CA ALA A 100 -6.84 6.92 -1.14
C ALA A 100 -6.87 6.00 0.09
N ALA A 101 -5.72 5.75 0.67
CA ALA A 101 -5.54 4.71 1.67
C ALA A 101 -4.87 5.22 2.94
N THR A 102 -5.24 4.63 4.07
CA THR A 102 -4.56 4.79 5.36
C THR A 102 -4.19 3.41 5.91
N LEU A 103 -2.90 3.20 6.19
CA LEU A 103 -2.37 2.06 6.92
C LEU A 103 -2.35 2.40 8.40
N VAL A 104 -2.93 1.51 9.21
CA VAL A 104 -2.98 1.63 10.67
C VAL A 104 -2.32 0.41 11.28
N ASP A 105 -1.17 0.62 11.90
CA ASP A 105 -0.37 -0.38 12.63
C ASP A 105 -0.16 -1.69 11.87
N LEU A 106 0.15 -1.58 10.57
CA LEU A 106 0.46 -2.76 9.75
C LEU A 106 1.78 -3.36 10.21
N THR A 107 1.69 -4.48 10.92
CA THR A 107 2.80 -5.05 11.68
C THR A 107 3.25 -6.36 11.04
N PHE A 108 4.56 -6.50 10.85
CA PHE A 108 5.21 -7.73 10.41
C PHE A 108 6.15 -8.24 11.51
N GLY A 109 6.20 -9.56 11.65
CA GLY A 109 6.98 -10.24 12.68
C GLY A 109 6.25 -10.33 14.03
N GLY A 110 6.72 -11.22 14.89
CA GLY A 110 6.12 -11.49 16.21
C GLY A 110 7.09 -11.44 17.39
N GLN A 111 8.41 -11.32 17.16
CA GLN A 111 9.41 -11.25 18.24
C GLN A 111 10.48 -10.19 17.95
N THR A 112 11.38 -10.40 16.98
CA THR A 112 12.40 -9.41 16.56
C THR A 112 13.01 -9.88 15.22
N PRO A 113 13.17 -9.01 14.19
CA PRO A 113 12.71 -7.64 14.17
C PRO A 113 11.19 -7.52 14.05
N VAL A 114 10.59 -6.54 14.72
CA VAL A 114 9.19 -6.13 14.50
C VAL A 114 9.19 -4.91 13.59
N VAL A 115 8.44 -4.99 12.49
CA VAL A 115 8.26 -3.89 11.54
C VAL A 115 6.84 -3.38 11.63
N VAL A 116 6.65 -2.07 11.76
CA VAL A 116 5.33 -1.44 11.77
C VAL A 116 5.27 -0.34 10.71
N LEU A 117 4.28 -0.40 9.83
CA LEU A 117 3.97 0.63 8.83
C LEU A 117 2.73 1.41 9.24
N ASN A 118 2.85 2.73 9.23
CA ASN A 118 1.76 3.66 9.55
C ASN A 118 1.79 4.83 8.58
N GLY A 119 0.65 5.18 7.99
CA GLY A 119 0.60 6.37 7.14
C GLY A 119 -0.46 6.32 6.06
N LYS A 120 -0.30 7.18 5.06
CA LYS A 120 -1.27 7.37 3.99
C LYS A 120 -0.61 7.25 2.63
N TYR A 121 -1.37 6.78 1.65
CA TYR A 121 -0.95 6.85 0.27
C TYR A 121 -2.13 7.11 -0.66
N THR A 122 -1.82 7.67 -1.82
CA THR A 122 -2.74 7.79 -2.95
C THR A 122 -2.11 7.18 -4.19
N ILE A 123 -2.92 6.48 -4.99
CA ILE A 123 -2.53 6.00 -6.30
C ILE A 123 -3.65 6.36 -7.26
N LYS A 124 -3.31 7.04 -8.35
CA LYS A 124 -4.25 7.41 -9.41
C LYS A 124 -3.76 6.81 -10.72
N TYR A 125 -4.58 5.96 -11.32
CA TYR A 125 -4.41 5.49 -12.68
C TYR A 125 -5.37 6.24 -13.59
N SER A 126 -4.82 6.85 -14.65
CA SER A 126 -5.58 7.52 -15.69
C SER A 126 -5.38 6.76 -17.00
N ALA A 127 -6.43 6.10 -17.49
CA ALA A 127 -6.42 5.48 -18.81
C ALA A 127 -6.24 6.56 -19.90
N LEU A 128 -5.58 6.20 -21.01
CA LEU A 128 -5.55 7.09 -22.17
C LEU A 128 -6.95 7.10 -22.80
N GLU A 129 -7.48 8.29 -23.04
CA GLU A 129 -8.66 8.43 -23.90
C GLU A 129 -8.29 7.95 -25.31
N LYS A 130 -9.13 7.09 -25.89
CA LYS A 130 -8.94 6.56 -27.25
C LYS A 130 -9.38 7.57 -28.30
#